data_AF-B6DXB5-F1
#
_entry.id   AF-B6DXB5-F1
#
_cell.length_a   1.000
_cell.length_b   1.000
_cell.length_c   1.000
_cell.angle_alpha   90.00
_cell.angle_beta   90.00
_cell.angle_gamma   90.00
#
_symmetry.space_group_name_H-M   'P 1'
#
loop_
_entity.id
_entity.type
_entity.pdbx_description
1 polymer ?
#
loop_
_entity_poly.entity_id
_entity_poly.type
_entity_poly.pdbx_seq_one_letter_code
_entity_poly.pdbx_strand_id
1 'polypeptide(L)' 'GGGWTVIQRRGQFGNRVFHFYRNWTEYAHGFGNPTDEYWIGNRALHALTAGDDQMALRVV' A
#
# COMPACT_ATOMS: atom_id res chain seq x y z
N GLY A 1 4.77 -20.55 0.00
CA GLY A 1 4.22 -19.44 -0.79
C GLY A 1 2.98 -18.93 -0.08
N GLY A 2 2.99 -17.67 0.37
CA GLY A 2 1.99 -17.16 1.31
C GLY A 2 0.76 -16.51 0.70
N GLY A 3 0.66 -16.34 -0.63
CA GLY A 3 -0.55 -15.80 -1.28
C GLY A 3 -0.97 -14.38 -0.88
N TRP A 4 -0.16 -13.65 -0.11
CA TRP A 4 -0.49 -12.31 0.37
C TRP A 4 -0.15 -11.24 -0.67
N THR A 5 -1.12 -10.39 -0.98
CA THR A 5 -0.89 -9.13 -1.69
C THR A 5 -0.43 -8.07 -0.69
N VAL A 6 0.77 -7.53 -0.88
CA VAL A 6 1.27 -6.42 -0.05
C VAL A 6 0.62 -5.11 -0.52
N ILE A 7 0.02 -4.36 0.41
CA ILE A 7 -0.68 -3.10 0.12
C ILE A 7 0.07 -1.86 0.65
N GLN A 8 0.94 -2.06 1.64
CA GLN A 8 1.78 -1.04 2.25
C GLN A 8 3.09 -1.66 2.72
N ARG A 9 4.21 -0.95 2.52
CA ARG A 9 5.51 -1.32 3.10
C ARG A 9 6.23 -0.08 3.63
N ARG A 10 6.80 -0.18 4.84
CA ARG A 10 7.58 0.87 5.52
C ARG A 10 8.94 0.31 5.92
N GLY A 11 9.98 1.14 5.92
CA GLY A 11 11.32 0.72 6.35
C GLY A 11 12.42 1.69 5.94
N GLN A 12 13.65 1.40 6.37
CA GLN A 12 14.83 2.21 6.07
C GLN A 12 15.38 1.87 4.68
N PHE A 13 14.78 2.44 3.65
CA PHE A 13 15.20 2.29 2.25
C PHE A 13 15.87 3.56 1.69
N GLY A 14 16.29 4.48 2.56
CA GLY A 14 16.89 5.76 2.16
C GLY A 14 15.88 6.85 1.76
N ASN A 15 14.58 6.60 1.95
CA ASN A 15 13.54 7.59 1.71
C ASN A 15 13.61 8.78 2.69
N ARG A 16 13.10 9.93 2.24
CA ARG A 16 13.00 11.14 3.07
C ARG A 16 12.08 10.88 4.28
N VAL A 17 12.37 11.55 5.40
CA VAL A 17 11.60 11.44 6.67
C VAL A 17 10.09 11.71 6.49
N PHE A 18 9.70 12.45 5.45
CA PHE A 18 8.30 12.78 5.12
C PHE A 18 7.77 12.07 3.87
N HIS A 19 8.34 10.93 3.48
CA HIS A 19 7.94 10.22 2.26
C HIS A 19 6.45 9.83 2.21
N PHE A 20 5.79 9.67 3.36
CA PHE A 20 4.35 9.38 3.49
C PHE A 20 3.49 10.61 3.77
N TYR A 21 4.08 11.80 3.87
CA TYR A 21 3.32 13.05 3.95
C TYR A 21 2.87 13.45 2.53
N ARG A 22 1.68 12.96 2.16
CA ARG A 22 1.16 12.98 0.79
C ARG A 22 -0.27 13.48 0.77
N ASN A 23 -0.68 14.08 -0.33
CA ASN A 23 -2.05 14.58 -0.49
C ASN A 23 -3.04 13.46 -0.85
N TRP A 24 -4.33 13.80 -0.87
CA TRP A 24 -5.41 12.86 -1.21
C TRP A 24 -5.20 12.16 -2.55
N THR A 25 -4.83 12.92 -3.59
CA THR A 25 -4.65 12.37 -4.94
C THR A 25 -3.54 11.32 -4.96
N GLU A 26 -2.43 11.57 -4.28
CA GLU A 26 -1.33 10.60 -4.14
C GLU A 26 -1.78 9.35 -3.37
N TYR A 27 -2.55 9.48 -2.29
CA TYR A 27 -3.12 8.32 -1.60
C TYR A 27 -4.16 7.57 -2.44
N ALA A 28 -4.91 8.26 -3.29
CA ALA A 28 -5.90 7.65 -4.18
C ALA A 28 -5.23 6.81 -5.29
N HIS A 29 -4.13 7.32 -5.86
CA HIS A 29 -3.38 6.68 -6.96
C HIS A 29 -2.29 5.71 -6.50
N GLY A 30 -1.76 5.87 -5.27
CA GLY A 30 -0.59 5.14 -4.80
C GLY A 30 0.71 5.90 -5.05
N PHE A 31 1.75 5.55 -4.30
CA PHE A 31 3.08 6.16 -4.41
C PHE A 31 4.17 5.25 -3.85
N GLY A 32 5.42 5.56 -4.17
CA GLY A 32 6.59 4.79 -3.75
C GLY A 32 6.94 3.65 -4.70
N ASN A 33 7.79 2.74 -4.23
CA ASN A 33 8.30 1.61 -5.02
C ASN A 33 7.98 0.28 -4.32
N PRO A 34 7.32 -0.69 -4.98
CA PRO A 34 7.05 -2.01 -4.41
C PRO A 34 8.28 -2.75 -3.84
N THR A 35 9.49 -2.46 -4.36
CA THR A 35 10.72 -3.05 -3.82
C THR A 35 11.20 -2.40 -2.52
N ASP A 36 10.73 -1.19 -2.20
CA ASP A 36 11.12 -0.34 -1.07
C ASP A 36 9.91 0.02 -0.18
N GLU A 37 9.72 1.29 0.17
CA GLU A 37 8.47 1.76 0.74
C GLU A 37 7.46 2.16 -0.33
N TYR A 38 6.21 1.73 -0.15
CA TYR A 38 5.11 2.13 -1.03
C TYR A 38 3.74 2.02 -0.37
N TRP A 39 2.77 2.65 -1.04
CA TRP A 39 1.34 2.51 -0.85
C TRP A 39 0.68 2.15 -2.18
N ILE A 40 -0.15 1.10 -2.19
CA ILE A 40 -0.79 0.58 -3.41
C ILE A 40 -1.81 1.54 -4.04
N GLY A 41 -2.36 2.48 -3.26
CA GLY A 41 -3.40 3.42 -3.68
C GLY A 41 -4.80 2.97 -3.29
N ASN A 42 -5.63 3.90 -2.83
CA ASN A 42 -6.97 3.61 -2.29
C ASN A 42 -7.90 3.02 -3.36
N ARG A 43 -7.79 3.46 -4.62
CA ARG A 43 -8.60 2.91 -5.71
C ARG A 43 -8.24 1.46 -6.01
N ALA A 44 -6.95 1.13 -5.98
CA ALA A 44 -6.48 -0.24 -6.18
C ALA A 44 -6.88 -1.12 -4.98
N LEU A 45 -6.72 -0.62 -3.76
CA LEU A 45 -7.17 -1.33 -2.55
C LEU A 45 -8.67 -1.63 -2.61
N HIS A 46 -9.49 -0.63 -2.96
CA HIS A 46 -10.93 -0.81 -3.13
C HIS A 46 -11.25 -1.85 -4.20
N ALA A 47 -10.61 -1.78 -5.38
CA ALA A 47 -10.82 -2.77 -6.43
C ALA A 47 -10.45 -4.21 -6.00
N LEU A 48 -9.46 -4.37 -5.11
CA LEU A 48 -9.06 -5.67 -4.57
C LEU A 48 -10.04 -6.20 -3.51
N THR A 49 -10.68 -5.32 -2.74
CA THR A 49 -11.50 -5.72 -1.57
C THR A 49 -13.01 -5.54 -1.77
N ALA A 50 -13.46 -5.02 -2.91
CA ALA A 50 -14.87 -4.74 -3.18
C ALA A 50 -15.72 -5.97 -3.54
N GLY A 51 -15.11 -7.16 -3.64
CA GLY A 51 -15.84 -8.41 -3.85
C GLY A 51 -16.50 -8.91 -2.55
N ASP A 52 -17.39 -9.89 -2.70
CA ASP A 52 -18.10 -10.53 -1.57
C ASP A 52 -17.24 -11.57 -0.82
N ASP A 53 -16.01 -11.81 -1.29
CA ASP A 53 -15.07 -12.74 -0.66
C ASP A 53 -14.51 -12.15 0.65
N GLN A 54 -14.48 -12.97 1.70
CA GLN A 54 -13.85 -12.56 2.96
C GLN A 54 -12.34 -12.45 2.79
N MET A 55 -11.83 -11.24 2.99
CA MET A 55 -10.40 -10.93 2.99
C MET A 55 -9.90 -10.78 4.44
N ALA A 56 -8.66 -11.18 4.68
CA ALA A 56 -7.96 -10.91 5.93
C ALA A 56 -6.92 -9.81 5.72
N LEU A 57 -6.81 -8.88 6.68
CA LEU A 57 -5.72 -7.92 6.75
C LEU A 57 -4.74 -8.34 7.84
N ARG A 58 -3.45 -8.42 7.50
CA ARG A 58 -2.38 -8.70 8.46
C ARG A 58 -1.40 -7.54 8.53
N VAL A 59 -1.17 -7.05 9.74
CA VAL A 59 -0.15 -6.03 10.05
C VAL A 59 1.03 -6.73 10.74
N VAL A 60 2.24 -6.39 10.31
CA VAL A 60 3.51 -6.96 10.80
C VAL A 60 4.47 -5.87 11.23
#